data_AF-A0A160IQZ3-F1
#
_entry.id   AF-A0A160IQZ3-F1
#
_cell.length_a   1.000
_cell.length_b   1.000
_cell.length_c   1.000
_cell.angle_alpha   90.00
_cell.angle_beta   90.00
_cell.angle_gamma   90.00
#
_symmetry.space_group_name_H-M   'P 1'
#
loop_
_entity.id
_entity.type
_entity.pdbx_description
1 polymer ?
#
loop_
_entity_poly.entity_id
_entity_poly.type
_entity_poly.pdbx_seq_one_letter_code
_entity_poly.pdbx_strand_id
1 'polypeptide(L)'
;MKEFVDYEVMSSICNKYFSEVVTDYTNTAILLNASDIALKRYRNEPRIIGLSTIENIPIELRYPTDVDYRFKREELVEKYKKEIPKKIGIDYLIRCVSTIDAFLEDLYEYLLKINNSEITESEIKKKVRAAWSNNNIINFFIQDFQIIKPSKKQSTPDMAFAAYECWREIRHAYVHNKGKLGLKHIKKLQELENRLPKESHMLKSRVIRGNKIVMDYASILVLRYWTYGFVSYIDYSLHNTIVVAALIAAKESNNKVELKLKTKRTTVNKQGFINTINLDKEVLVLTNVGNVQINDIKKVHIMEN
;
A
#
# COMPACT_ATOMS: atom_id res chain seq x y z
N MET A 1 -20.43 11.96 -24.48
CA MET A 1 -20.45 12.51 -23.11
C MET A 1 -19.70 11.52 -22.21
N LYS A 2 -18.42 11.78 -21.87
CA LYS A 2 -17.70 10.94 -20.90
C LYS A 2 -18.08 11.45 -19.51
N GLU A 3 -18.74 10.63 -18.70
CA GLU A 3 -19.05 10.96 -17.30
C GLU A 3 -17.77 11.37 -16.57
N PHE A 4 -17.84 12.49 -15.84
CA PHE A 4 -16.70 13.07 -15.16
C PHE A 4 -16.19 12.14 -14.07
N VAL A 5 -14.87 11.95 -14.02
CA VAL A 5 -14.23 11.27 -12.89
C VAL A 5 -14.42 12.13 -11.64
N ASP A 6 -15.21 11.63 -10.70
CA ASP A 6 -15.32 12.28 -9.40
C ASP A 6 -14.06 12.02 -8.56
N TYR A 7 -13.08 12.89 -8.75
CA TYR A 7 -11.84 12.87 -7.99
C TYR A 7 -12.08 12.86 -6.47
N GLU A 8 -13.22 13.35 -5.96
CA GLU A 8 -13.51 13.27 -4.53
C GLU A 8 -13.67 11.83 -4.06
N VAL A 9 -14.34 10.96 -4.84
CA VAL A 9 -14.48 9.54 -4.49
C VAL A 9 -13.13 8.86 -4.54
N MET A 10 -12.36 9.05 -5.62
CA MET A 10 -11.02 8.47 -5.76
C MET A 10 -10.07 8.94 -4.64
N SER A 11 -10.07 10.24 -4.34
CA SER A 11 -9.28 10.80 -3.24
C SER A 11 -9.74 10.26 -1.87
N SER A 12 -11.04 10.02 -1.68
CA SER A 12 -11.58 9.38 -0.48
C SER A 12 -11.06 7.94 -0.31
N ILE A 13 -11.02 7.16 -1.40
CA ILE A 13 -10.39 5.82 -1.42
C ILE A 13 -8.90 5.94 -1.06
N CYS A 14 -8.13 6.79 -1.74
CA CYS A 14 -6.70 6.98 -1.41
C CYS A 14 -6.48 7.40 0.06
N ASN A 15 -7.28 8.33 0.58
CA ASN A 15 -7.18 8.81 1.97
C ASN A 15 -7.51 7.73 3.00
N LYS A 16 -8.53 6.89 2.73
CA LYS A 16 -8.83 5.70 3.54
C LYS A 16 -7.58 4.83 3.67
N TYR A 17 -6.96 4.47 2.55
CA TYR A 17 -5.79 3.58 2.57
C TYR A 17 -4.52 4.23 3.12
N PHE A 18 -4.34 5.55 2.96
CA PHE A 18 -3.28 6.26 3.68
C PHE A 18 -3.46 6.15 5.20
N SER A 19 -4.69 6.32 5.69
CA SER A 19 -5.00 6.17 7.11
C SER A 19 -4.76 4.75 7.61
N GLU A 20 -5.15 3.74 6.83
CA GLU A 20 -4.88 2.34 7.14
C GLU A 20 -3.38 2.04 7.23
N VAL A 21 -2.58 2.49 6.26
CA VAL A 21 -1.11 2.30 6.28
C VAL A 21 -0.48 2.93 7.53
N VAL A 22 -0.93 4.12 7.92
CA VAL A 22 -0.44 4.80 9.14
C VAL A 22 -0.85 4.03 10.40
N THR A 23 -2.09 3.54 10.44
CA THR A 23 -2.64 2.78 11.57
C THR A 23 -1.91 1.44 11.74
N ASP A 24 -1.72 0.70 10.65
CA ASP A 24 -1.00 -0.57 10.64
C ASP A 24 0.44 -0.43 11.13
N TYR A 25 1.14 0.61 10.67
CA TYR A 25 2.49 0.90 11.17
C TYR A 25 2.47 1.26 12.65
N THR A 26 1.53 2.09 13.08
CA THR A 26 1.42 2.53 14.49
C THR A 26 1.20 1.34 15.42
N ASN A 27 0.28 0.45 15.07
CA ASN A 27 0.02 -0.79 15.81
C ASN A 27 1.25 -1.70 15.83
N THR A 28 1.94 -1.83 14.70
CA THR A 28 3.18 -2.63 14.60
C THR A 28 4.31 -2.04 15.46
N ALA A 29 4.46 -0.71 15.48
CA ALA A 29 5.44 -0.02 16.30
C ALA A 29 5.16 -0.19 17.79
N ILE A 30 3.89 -0.16 18.23
CA ILE A 30 3.51 -0.45 19.61
C ILE A 30 3.94 -1.87 20.01
N LEU A 31 3.70 -2.87 19.16
CA LEU A 31 4.11 -4.25 19.43
C LEU A 31 5.63 -4.40 19.53
N LEU A 32 6.38 -3.73 18.66
CA LEU A 32 7.85 -3.72 18.72
C LEU A 32 8.36 -3.06 20.00
N ASN A 33 7.78 -1.92 20.38
CA ASN A 33 8.12 -1.22 21.62
C ASN A 33 7.80 -2.07 22.86
N ALA A 34 6.63 -2.72 22.88
CA ALA A 34 6.26 -3.65 23.94
C ALA A 34 7.25 -4.83 24.04
N SER A 35 7.69 -5.36 22.90
CA SER A 35 8.72 -6.42 22.86
C SER A 35 10.06 -5.94 23.41
N ASP A 36 10.49 -4.72 23.10
CA ASP A 36 11.75 -4.16 23.61
C ASP A 36 11.68 -3.85 25.12
N ILE A 37 10.55 -3.31 25.60
CA ILE A 37 10.30 -3.09 27.03
C ILE A 37 10.34 -4.42 27.79
N ALA A 38 9.63 -5.44 27.28
CA ALA A 38 9.64 -6.78 27.88
C ALA A 38 11.06 -7.37 27.90
N LEU A 39 11.80 -7.27 26.80
CA LEU A 39 13.19 -7.71 26.71
C LEU A 39 14.08 -7.07 27.77
N LYS A 40 14.01 -5.74 27.93
CA LYS A 40 14.79 -5.01 28.95
C LYS A 40 14.42 -5.44 30.36
N ARG A 41 13.12 -5.59 30.64
CA ARG A 41 12.63 -6.07 31.94
C ARG A 41 13.19 -7.45 32.27
N TYR A 42 13.01 -8.43 31.37
CA TYR A 42 13.44 -9.81 31.65
C TYR A 42 14.97 -9.95 31.70
N ARG A 43 15.74 -9.12 30.98
CA ARG A 43 17.22 -9.11 31.10
C ARG A 43 17.69 -8.67 32.48
N ASN A 44 16.99 -7.71 33.07
CA ASN A 44 17.40 -7.06 34.32
C ASN A 44 16.70 -7.64 35.55
N GLU A 45 15.82 -8.64 35.38
CA GLU A 45 15.17 -9.25 36.54
C GLU A 45 16.17 -10.16 37.28
N PRO A 46 16.42 -9.89 38.57
CA PRO A 46 17.28 -10.72 39.41
C PRO A 46 16.57 -11.98 39.95
N ARG A 47 15.23 -11.99 39.97
CA ARG A 47 14.41 -13.10 40.46
C ARG A 47 14.21 -14.17 39.39
N ILE A 48 14.03 -15.41 39.83
CA ILE A 48 13.51 -16.48 38.96
C ILE A 48 12.02 -16.20 38.74
N ILE A 49 11.69 -15.56 37.63
CA ILE A 49 10.31 -15.39 37.14
C ILE A 49 10.03 -16.34 36.00
N GLY A 50 8.82 -16.89 36.01
CA GLY A 50 8.25 -17.67 34.93
C GLY A 50 7.03 -16.96 34.37
N LEU A 51 6.93 -16.83 33.05
CA LEU A 51 5.71 -16.36 32.40
C LEU A 51 4.88 -17.59 31.99
N SER A 52 3.69 -17.74 32.58
CA SER A 52 2.75 -18.81 32.25
C SER A 52 2.10 -18.59 30.89
N THR A 53 1.89 -19.67 30.14
CA THR A 53 1.15 -19.64 28.86
C THR A 53 -0.36 -19.64 29.02
N ILE A 54 -0.89 -19.97 30.20
CA ILE A 54 -2.33 -20.16 30.42
C ILE A 54 -2.93 -19.28 31.53
N GLU A 55 -2.09 -18.57 32.30
CA GLU A 55 -2.53 -17.79 33.47
C GLU A 55 -3.64 -16.78 33.16
N ASN A 56 -3.61 -16.17 31.96
CA ASN A 56 -4.62 -15.20 31.52
C ASN A 56 -5.85 -15.83 30.82
N ILE A 57 -5.95 -17.16 30.74
CA ILE A 57 -7.08 -17.86 30.13
C ILE A 57 -8.08 -18.24 31.24
N PRO A 58 -9.34 -17.79 31.19
CA PRO A 58 -10.39 -18.23 32.12
C PRO A 58 -10.50 -19.76 32.14
N ILE A 59 -10.72 -20.35 33.32
CA ILE A 59 -10.63 -21.81 33.52
C ILE A 59 -11.63 -22.54 32.62
N GLU A 60 -12.82 -21.99 32.44
CA GLU A 60 -13.89 -22.49 31.59
C GLU A 60 -13.55 -22.50 30.09
N LEU A 61 -12.52 -21.75 29.67
CA LEU A 61 -12.03 -21.70 28.29
C LEU A 61 -10.76 -22.55 28.08
N ARG A 62 -10.24 -23.19 29.13
CA ARG A 62 -9.05 -24.04 29.02
C ARG A 62 -9.43 -25.42 28.51
N TYR A 63 -8.61 -25.97 27.63
CA TYR A 63 -8.75 -27.38 27.26
C TYR A 63 -8.32 -28.27 28.42
N PRO A 64 -8.96 -29.45 28.61
CA PRO A 64 -8.53 -30.41 29.63
C PRO A 64 -7.07 -30.86 29.51
N THR A 65 -6.49 -30.70 28.32
CA THR A 65 -5.12 -31.07 27.97
C THR A 65 -4.13 -29.89 27.96
N ASP A 66 -4.56 -28.68 28.35
CA ASP A 66 -3.66 -27.53 28.39
C ASP A 66 -2.59 -27.72 29.48
N VAL A 67 -1.33 -27.74 29.07
CA VAL A 67 -0.18 -27.80 29.98
C VAL A 67 0.36 -26.39 30.16
N ASP A 68 0.47 -25.93 31.42
CA ASP A 68 1.12 -24.65 31.74
C ASP A 68 2.63 -24.74 31.47
N TYR A 69 3.07 -24.18 30.34
CA TYR A 69 4.48 -23.98 30.10
C TYR A 69 4.90 -22.64 30.70
N ARG A 70 5.88 -22.67 31.61
CA ARG A 70 6.43 -21.46 32.21
C ARG A 70 7.78 -21.15 31.59
N PHE A 71 7.81 -20.10 30.76
CA PHE A 71 9.07 -19.63 30.17
C PHE A 71 9.98 -19.06 31.25
N LYS A 72 11.22 -19.55 31.30
CA LYS A 72 12.26 -18.98 32.14
C LYS A 72 12.80 -17.69 31.54
N ARG A 73 13.50 -16.91 32.37
CA ARG A 73 14.11 -15.64 32.01
C ARG A 73 14.93 -15.71 30.72
N GLU A 74 15.85 -16.67 30.60
CA GLU A 74 16.75 -16.81 29.45
C GLU A 74 15.98 -17.08 28.15
N GLU A 75 14.91 -17.87 28.25
CA GLU A 75 14.03 -18.19 27.12
C GLU A 75 13.22 -16.97 26.68
N LEU A 76 12.67 -16.22 27.65
CA LEU A 76 11.96 -14.96 27.37
C LEU A 76 12.88 -13.94 26.71
N VAL A 77 14.12 -13.82 27.18
CA VAL A 77 15.12 -12.91 26.58
C VAL A 77 15.39 -13.30 25.12
N GLU A 78 15.62 -14.57 24.80
CA GLU A 78 15.83 -14.99 23.41
C GLU A 78 14.57 -14.81 22.55
N LYS A 79 13.38 -15.07 23.10
CA LYS A 79 12.11 -14.87 22.39
C LYS A 79 11.86 -13.41 22.04
N TYR A 80 11.94 -12.50 23.00
CA TYR A 80 11.71 -11.07 22.76
C TYR A 80 12.84 -10.41 21.96
N LYS A 81 14.05 -10.99 21.96
CA LYS A 81 15.16 -10.50 21.14
C LYS A 81 15.05 -10.89 19.67
N LYS A 82 14.54 -12.10 19.37
CA LYS A 82 14.61 -12.67 18.01
C LYS A 82 13.25 -13.13 17.46
N GLU A 83 12.56 -14.00 18.18
CA GLU A 83 11.35 -14.67 17.65
C GLU A 83 10.17 -13.70 17.51
N ILE A 84 9.88 -12.92 18.55
CA ILE A 84 8.72 -12.02 18.58
C ILE A 84 8.85 -10.88 17.56
N PRO A 85 9.98 -10.14 17.49
CA PRO A 85 10.16 -9.11 16.45
C PRO A 85 10.03 -9.66 15.03
N LYS A 86 10.55 -10.87 14.79
CA LYS A 86 10.41 -11.55 13.49
C LYS A 86 8.95 -11.84 13.16
N LYS A 87 8.16 -12.36 14.11
CA LYS A 87 6.72 -12.60 13.91
C LYS A 87 5.98 -11.29 13.62
N ILE A 88 6.23 -10.25 14.42
CA ILE A 88 5.63 -8.92 14.22
C ILE A 88 5.94 -8.37 12.82
N GLY A 89 7.19 -8.44 12.37
CA GLY A 89 7.60 -7.94 11.06
C GLY A 89 6.98 -8.72 9.90
N ILE A 90 6.71 -10.00 10.10
CA ILE A 90 6.04 -10.85 9.12
C ILE A 90 4.54 -10.56 9.03
N ASP A 91 3.87 -10.42 10.16
CA ASP A 91 2.45 -10.06 10.16
C ASP A 91 2.27 -8.69 9.52
N TYR A 92 3.23 -7.78 9.73
CA TYR A 92 3.26 -6.48 9.05
C TYR A 92 3.47 -6.58 7.54
N LEU A 93 4.34 -7.49 7.06
CA LEU A 93 4.47 -7.81 5.63
C LEU A 93 3.13 -8.26 5.03
N ILE A 94 2.48 -9.22 5.68
CA ILE A 94 1.21 -9.78 5.20
C ILE A 94 0.14 -8.68 5.15
N ARG A 95 0.01 -7.88 6.22
CA ARG A 95 -0.92 -6.74 6.27
C ARG A 95 -0.64 -5.74 5.15
N CYS A 96 0.59 -5.23 5.02
CA CYS A 96 0.92 -4.23 3.99
C CYS A 96 0.53 -4.65 2.58
N VAL A 97 0.87 -5.87 2.17
CA VAL A 97 0.53 -6.33 0.82
C VAL A 97 -0.98 -6.53 0.69
N SER A 98 -1.66 -7.02 1.74
CA SER A 98 -3.13 -7.18 1.72
C SER A 98 -3.86 -5.83 1.67
N THR A 99 -3.34 -4.80 2.34
CA THR A 99 -3.85 -3.42 2.26
C THR A 99 -3.71 -2.88 0.84
N ILE A 100 -2.59 -3.16 0.15
CA ILE A 100 -2.44 -2.79 -1.27
C ILE A 100 -3.37 -3.59 -2.18
N ASP A 101 -3.56 -4.89 -1.92
CA ASP A 101 -4.51 -5.72 -2.69
C ASP A 101 -5.93 -5.10 -2.60
N ALA A 102 -6.41 -4.80 -1.39
CA ALA A 102 -7.71 -4.17 -1.16
C ALA A 102 -7.80 -2.75 -1.76
N PHE A 103 -6.74 -1.95 -1.63
CA PHE A 103 -6.66 -0.61 -2.24
C PHE A 103 -6.85 -0.65 -3.75
N LEU A 104 -6.15 -1.57 -4.43
CA LEU A 104 -6.25 -1.72 -5.86
C LEU A 104 -7.64 -2.23 -6.26
N GLU A 105 -8.23 -3.17 -5.50
CA GLU A 105 -9.59 -3.67 -5.74
C GLU A 105 -10.65 -2.56 -5.64
N ASP A 106 -10.62 -1.75 -4.58
CA ASP A 106 -11.56 -0.62 -4.39
C ASP A 106 -11.42 0.40 -5.54
N LEU A 107 -10.19 0.72 -5.95
CA LEU A 107 -9.94 1.59 -7.08
C LEU A 107 -10.42 0.95 -8.39
N TYR A 108 -10.14 -0.32 -8.61
CA TYR A 108 -10.54 -1.03 -9.82
C TYR A 108 -12.05 -1.05 -9.99
N GLU A 109 -12.80 -1.35 -8.92
CA GLU A 109 -14.26 -1.30 -8.92
C GLU A 109 -14.77 0.10 -9.33
N TYR A 110 -14.20 1.15 -8.74
CA TYR A 110 -14.59 2.52 -9.04
C TYR A 110 -14.25 2.93 -10.48
N LEU A 111 -13.04 2.61 -10.94
CA LEU A 111 -12.57 2.99 -12.27
C LEU A 111 -13.24 2.20 -13.40
N LEU A 112 -13.73 0.98 -13.14
CA LEU A 112 -14.53 0.23 -14.12
C LEU A 112 -15.81 0.98 -14.50
N LYS A 113 -16.49 1.58 -13.51
CA LYS A 113 -17.71 2.39 -13.72
C LYS A 113 -17.44 3.59 -14.60
N ILE A 114 -16.26 4.20 -14.44
CA ILE A 114 -15.82 5.34 -15.24
C ILE A 114 -15.43 4.92 -16.65
N ASN A 115 -14.67 3.83 -16.78
CA ASN A 115 -14.13 3.40 -18.06
C ASN A 115 -15.20 2.82 -18.99
N ASN A 116 -16.30 2.30 -18.42
CA ASN A 116 -17.46 1.82 -19.17
C ASN A 116 -18.75 2.18 -18.42
N SER A 117 -19.43 3.24 -18.86
CA SER A 117 -20.68 3.73 -18.26
C SER A 117 -21.87 2.77 -18.40
N GLU A 118 -21.79 1.80 -19.32
CA GLU A 118 -22.85 0.81 -19.55
C GLU A 118 -22.64 -0.48 -18.74
N ILE A 119 -21.53 -0.58 -17.99
CA ILE A 119 -21.23 -1.79 -17.22
C ILE A 119 -22.24 -1.98 -16.09
N THR A 120 -22.79 -3.18 -15.99
CA THR A 120 -23.74 -3.51 -14.93
C THR A 120 -23.03 -3.86 -13.62
N GLU A 121 -23.71 -3.67 -12.48
CA GLU A 121 -23.15 -4.06 -11.17
C GLU A 121 -22.85 -5.57 -11.06
N SER A 122 -23.57 -6.40 -11.80
CA SER A 122 -23.28 -7.84 -11.88
C SER A 122 -21.95 -8.11 -12.58
N GLU A 123 -21.66 -7.38 -13.65
CA GLU A 123 -20.40 -7.50 -14.40
C GLU A 123 -19.21 -6.94 -13.63
N ILE A 124 -19.40 -5.81 -12.93
CA ILE A 124 -18.38 -5.25 -12.02
C ILE A 124 -17.99 -6.30 -10.99
N LYS A 125 -18.96 -6.90 -10.28
CA LYS A 125 -18.69 -7.94 -9.28
C LYS A 125 -17.95 -9.14 -9.87
N LYS A 126 -18.29 -9.56 -11.10
CA LYS A 126 -17.58 -10.64 -11.79
C LYS A 126 -16.13 -10.25 -12.09
N LYS A 127 -15.88 -9.04 -12.57
CA LYS A 127 -14.54 -8.52 -12.86
C LYS A 127 -13.70 -8.37 -11.59
N VAL A 128 -14.26 -7.83 -10.51
CA VAL A 128 -13.58 -7.69 -9.21
C VAL A 128 -13.18 -9.06 -8.65
N ARG A 129 -14.06 -10.06 -8.70
CA ARG A 129 -13.72 -11.45 -8.29
C ARG A 129 -12.57 -12.05 -9.10
N ALA A 130 -12.46 -11.67 -10.37
CA ALA A 130 -11.42 -12.14 -11.28
C ALA A 130 -10.20 -11.19 -11.34
N ALA A 131 -10.14 -10.14 -10.52
CA ALA A 131 -9.14 -9.07 -10.60
C ALA A 131 -7.70 -9.58 -10.57
N TRP A 132 -7.43 -10.58 -9.72
CA TRP A 132 -6.08 -11.13 -9.56
C TRP A 132 -5.78 -12.31 -10.49
N SER A 133 -6.76 -12.82 -11.21
CA SER A 133 -6.53 -13.86 -12.21
C SER A 133 -5.78 -13.25 -13.40
N ASN A 134 -4.68 -13.88 -13.81
CA ASN A 134 -3.87 -13.44 -14.95
C ASN A 134 -3.48 -11.95 -14.93
N ASN A 135 -3.32 -11.38 -13.73
CA ASN A 135 -3.01 -9.96 -13.54
C ASN A 135 -4.01 -8.98 -14.18
N ASN A 136 -5.29 -9.35 -14.30
CA ASN A 136 -6.34 -8.52 -14.90
C ASN A 136 -6.37 -7.09 -14.35
N ILE A 137 -6.26 -6.93 -13.03
CA ILE A 137 -6.28 -5.62 -12.39
C ILE A 137 -5.06 -4.76 -12.77
N ILE A 138 -3.87 -5.35 -12.83
CA ILE A 138 -2.66 -4.65 -13.23
C ILE A 138 -2.75 -4.25 -14.72
N ASN A 139 -3.20 -5.18 -15.57
CA ASN A 139 -3.41 -4.92 -16.99
C ASN A 139 -4.44 -3.80 -17.18
N PHE A 140 -5.50 -3.76 -16.38
CA PHE A 140 -6.45 -2.66 -16.43
C PHE A 140 -5.78 -1.31 -16.14
N PHE A 141 -5.02 -1.18 -15.05
CA PHE A 141 -4.35 0.09 -14.74
C PHE A 141 -3.35 0.53 -15.82
N ILE A 142 -2.61 -0.41 -16.42
CA ILE A 142 -1.53 -0.10 -17.37
C ILE A 142 -2.05 0.06 -18.81
N GLN A 143 -2.93 -0.83 -19.27
CA GLN A 143 -3.32 -0.95 -20.67
C GLN A 143 -4.70 -0.36 -20.96
N ASP A 144 -5.69 -0.63 -20.11
CA ASP A 144 -7.07 -0.20 -20.34
C ASP A 144 -7.26 1.26 -19.89
N PHE A 145 -6.90 1.55 -18.64
CA PHE A 145 -7.03 2.87 -18.02
C PHE A 145 -5.82 3.77 -18.28
N GLN A 146 -4.66 3.17 -18.58
CA GLN A 146 -3.43 3.87 -18.99
C GLN A 146 -2.96 4.95 -18.01
N ILE A 147 -2.77 4.56 -16.75
CA ILE A 147 -2.32 5.52 -15.72
C ILE A 147 -1.00 6.20 -16.13
N ILE A 148 -0.93 7.51 -15.92
CA ILE A 148 0.22 8.32 -16.31
C ILE A 148 1.25 8.36 -15.18
N LYS A 149 2.53 8.27 -15.53
CA LYS A 149 3.63 8.42 -14.57
C LYS A 149 3.59 9.79 -13.84
N PRO A 150 3.86 9.86 -12.53
CA PRO A 150 4.03 11.15 -11.86
C PRO A 150 5.28 11.90 -12.36
N SER A 151 5.18 13.21 -12.57
CA SER A 151 6.22 14.04 -13.22
C SER A 151 7.60 13.98 -12.55
N LYS A 152 7.64 13.83 -11.21
CA LYS A 152 8.88 13.77 -10.42
C LYS A 152 9.37 12.35 -10.11
N LYS A 153 8.72 11.31 -10.66
CA LYS A 153 9.10 9.91 -10.40
C LYS A 153 9.84 9.33 -11.59
N GLN A 154 10.89 8.58 -11.32
CA GLN A 154 11.63 7.86 -12.37
C GLN A 154 10.87 6.60 -12.80
N SER A 155 10.29 5.87 -11.85
CA SER A 155 9.56 4.62 -12.09
C SER A 155 8.31 4.83 -12.95
N THR A 156 8.19 4.06 -14.03
CA THR A 156 6.95 3.95 -14.84
C THR A 156 5.88 3.14 -14.08
N PRO A 157 4.62 3.16 -14.53
CA PRO A 157 3.57 2.31 -13.95
C PRO A 157 3.94 0.83 -13.93
N ASP A 158 4.47 0.30 -15.03
CA ASP A 158 4.98 -1.07 -15.10
C ASP A 158 6.05 -1.37 -14.04
N MET A 159 6.98 -0.42 -13.82
CA MET A 159 8.00 -0.57 -12.78
C MET A 159 7.37 -0.58 -11.38
N ALA A 160 6.40 0.30 -11.11
CA ALA A 160 5.72 0.35 -9.83
C ALA A 160 4.96 -0.97 -9.55
N PHE A 161 4.23 -1.48 -10.54
CA PHE A 161 3.52 -2.76 -10.41
C PHE A 161 4.47 -3.96 -10.35
N ALA A 162 5.59 -3.97 -11.07
CA ALA A 162 6.60 -5.02 -10.94
C ALA A 162 7.21 -5.07 -9.53
N ALA A 163 7.48 -3.91 -8.93
CA ALA A 163 7.96 -3.84 -7.54
C ALA A 163 6.90 -4.36 -6.56
N TYR A 164 5.62 -4.06 -6.80
CA TYR A 164 4.51 -4.62 -6.04
C TYR A 164 4.38 -6.14 -6.20
N GLU A 165 4.50 -6.67 -7.42
CA GLU A 165 4.53 -8.11 -7.66
C GLU A 165 5.69 -8.80 -6.92
N CYS A 166 6.86 -8.16 -6.79
CA CYS A 166 7.95 -8.68 -5.97
C CYS A 166 7.51 -8.86 -4.51
N TRP A 167 6.83 -7.88 -3.93
CA TRP A 167 6.32 -7.98 -2.56
C TRP A 167 5.23 -9.03 -2.39
N ARG A 168 4.36 -9.22 -3.39
CA ARG A 168 3.38 -10.33 -3.40
C ARG A 168 4.08 -11.69 -3.42
N GLU A 169 5.13 -11.86 -4.22
CA GLU A 169 5.91 -13.09 -4.28
C GLU A 169 6.62 -13.38 -2.95
N ILE A 170 7.15 -12.34 -2.30
CA ILE A 170 7.73 -12.42 -0.96
C ILE A 170 6.67 -12.85 0.07
N ARG A 171 5.48 -12.23 0.07
CA ARG A 171 4.35 -12.66 0.92
C ARG A 171 3.98 -14.12 0.66
N HIS A 172 3.82 -14.51 -0.60
CA HIS A 172 3.45 -15.86 -1.00
C HIS A 172 4.46 -16.91 -0.49
N ALA A 173 5.76 -16.66 -0.67
CA ALA A 173 6.81 -17.51 -0.13
C ALA A 173 6.76 -17.60 1.41
N TYR A 174 6.35 -16.53 2.09
CA TYR A 174 6.20 -16.59 3.53
C TYR A 174 5.02 -17.44 3.98
N VAL A 175 3.83 -17.16 3.43
CA VAL A 175 2.58 -17.86 3.80
C VAL A 175 2.67 -19.36 3.52
N HIS A 176 3.24 -19.75 2.37
CA HIS A 176 3.23 -21.15 1.95
C HIS A 176 4.53 -21.90 2.29
N ASN A 177 5.67 -21.21 2.36
CA ASN A 177 6.98 -21.87 2.51
C ASN A 177 7.76 -21.40 3.74
N LYS A 178 7.08 -20.80 4.74
CA LYS A 178 7.69 -20.29 5.99
C LYS A 178 8.87 -19.35 5.73
N GLY A 179 8.80 -18.60 4.62
CA GLY A 179 9.78 -17.61 4.22
C GLY A 179 10.98 -18.17 3.46
N LYS A 180 10.95 -19.43 3.04
CA LYS A 180 11.99 -20.03 2.17
C LYS A 180 11.64 -19.81 0.70
N LEU A 181 12.57 -19.22 -0.04
CA LEU A 181 12.47 -19.00 -1.48
C LEU A 181 12.95 -20.24 -2.22
N GLY A 182 12.01 -20.98 -2.82
CA GLY A 182 12.32 -22.03 -3.79
C GLY A 182 12.70 -21.46 -5.16
N LEU A 183 13.18 -22.32 -6.07
CA LEU A 183 13.62 -21.93 -7.42
C LEU A 183 12.57 -21.15 -8.21
N LYS A 184 11.29 -21.52 -8.11
CA LYS A 184 10.19 -20.80 -8.77
C LYS A 184 10.09 -19.33 -8.33
N HIS A 185 10.17 -19.08 -7.02
CA HIS A 185 10.13 -17.72 -6.46
C HIS A 185 11.35 -16.91 -6.92
N ILE A 186 12.54 -17.51 -6.87
CA ILE A 186 13.78 -16.83 -7.29
C ILE A 186 13.70 -16.45 -8.76
N LYS A 187 13.27 -17.36 -9.64
CA LYS A 187 13.12 -17.09 -11.07
C LYS A 187 12.11 -15.97 -11.33
N LYS A 188 10.95 -16.01 -10.66
CA LYS A 188 9.93 -14.95 -10.78
C LYS A 188 10.44 -13.59 -10.31
N LEU A 189 11.14 -13.55 -9.18
CA LEU A 189 11.77 -12.31 -8.68
C LEU A 189 12.82 -11.77 -9.66
N GLN A 190 13.66 -12.62 -10.25
CA GLN A 190 14.64 -12.21 -11.27
C GLN A 190 13.95 -11.59 -12.50
N GLU A 191 12.87 -12.23 -12.98
CA GLU A 191 12.08 -11.73 -14.11
C GLU A 191 11.48 -10.34 -13.84
N LEU A 192 10.98 -10.13 -12.63
CA LEU A 192 10.42 -8.84 -12.19
C LEU A 192 11.51 -7.78 -12.02
N GLU A 193 12.65 -8.14 -11.40
CA GLU A 193 13.77 -7.24 -11.15
C GLU A 193 14.44 -6.71 -12.42
N ASN A 194 14.40 -7.48 -13.51
CA ASN A 194 14.89 -7.00 -14.81
C ASN A 194 14.13 -5.78 -15.33
N ARG A 195 12.93 -5.51 -14.80
CA ARG A 195 12.13 -4.31 -15.12
C ARG A 195 12.44 -3.16 -14.17
N LEU A 196 13.14 -3.40 -13.07
CA LEU A 196 13.37 -2.42 -12.01
C LEU A 196 14.78 -1.81 -12.09
N PRO A 197 14.96 -0.56 -11.62
CA PRO A 197 16.29 -0.03 -11.33
C PRO A 197 17.05 -0.94 -10.35
N LYS A 198 18.38 -1.04 -10.50
CA LYS A 198 19.23 -1.97 -9.73
C LYS A 198 19.11 -1.74 -8.21
N GLU A 199 18.95 -0.50 -7.80
CA GLU A 199 18.75 -0.09 -6.40
C GLU A 199 17.43 -0.59 -5.79
N SER A 200 16.48 -1.01 -6.63
CA SER A 200 15.17 -1.54 -6.22
C SER A 200 15.10 -3.08 -6.27
N HIS A 201 16.21 -3.76 -6.56
CA HIS A 201 16.28 -5.23 -6.62
C HIS A 201 16.10 -5.85 -5.22
N MET A 202 15.10 -6.72 -5.07
CA MET A 202 14.72 -7.35 -3.81
C MET A 202 15.62 -8.52 -3.41
N LEU A 203 16.12 -9.30 -4.36
CA LEU A 203 17.05 -10.43 -4.15
C LEU A 203 18.39 -9.99 -3.58
N LYS A 204 18.76 -8.73 -3.80
CA LYS A 204 19.95 -8.08 -3.22
C LYS A 204 19.62 -7.17 -2.04
N SER A 205 18.35 -7.10 -1.65
CA SER A 205 17.90 -6.24 -0.55
C SER A 205 18.18 -6.88 0.80
N ARG A 206 17.97 -6.11 1.87
CA ARG A 206 18.06 -6.62 3.25
C ARG A 206 16.95 -7.61 3.62
N VAL A 207 15.85 -7.59 2.88
CA VAL A 207 14.65 -8.41 3.09
C VAL A 207 14.90 -9.85 2.68
N ILE A 208 15.84 -10.11 1.75
CA ILE A 208 16.21 -11.44 1.30
C ILE A 208 17.68 -11.70 1.63
N ARG A 209 17.96 -12.73 2.44
CA ARG A 209 19.32 -13.17 2.75
C ARG A 209 19.49 -14.62 2.33
N GLY A 210 20.27 -14.83 1.27
CA GLY A 210 20.34 -16.13 0.60
C GLY A 210 18.96 -16.51 0.05
N ASN A 211 18.42 -17.65 0.49
CA ASN A 211 17.09 -18.13 0.10
C ASN A 211 16.01 -17.91 1.17
N LYS A 212 16.21 -16.97 2.10
CA LYS A 212 15.28 -16.71 3.19
C LYS A 212 14.85 -15.26 3.25
N ILE A 213 13.57 -15.07 3.54
CA ILE A 213 12.98 -13.77 3.86
C ILE A 213 13.30 -13.42 5.32
N VAL A 214 13.76 -12.19 5.52
CA VAL A 214 14.17 -11.63 6.81
C VAL A 214 13.38 -10.34 7.04
N MET A 215 12.52 -10.35 8.06
CA MET A 215 11.77 -9.16 8.49
C MET A 215 12.28 -8.66 9.84
N ASP A 216 13.38 -7.92 9.79
CA ASP A 216 13.89 -7.15 10.93
C ASP A 216 13.33 -5.72 10.96
N TYR A 217 13.72 -4.93 11.96
CA TYR A 217 13.26 -3.55 12.13
C TYR A 217 13.52 -2.67 10.90
N ALA A 218 14.69 -2.81 10.26
CA ALA A 218 15.02 -2.06 9.06
C ALA A 218 14.11 -2.47 7.89
N SER A 219 13.82 -3.76 7.75
CA SER A 219 12.92 -4.29 6.72
C SER A 219 11.48 -3.78 6.91
N ILE A 220 11.01 -3.66 8.16
CA ILE A 220 9.71 -3.05 8.49
C ILE A 220 9.64 -1.59 8.03
N LEU A 221 10.70 -0.80 8.26
CA LEU A 221 10.74 0.61 7.82
C LEU A 221 10.77 0.73 6.29
N VAL A 222 11.54 -0.11 5.61
CA VAL A 222 11.56 -0.17 4.14
C VAL A 222 10.17 -0.48 3.60
N LEU A 223 9.51 -1.49 4.17
CA LEU A 223 8.17 -1.88 3.76
C LEU A 223 7.16 -0.76 4.01
N ARG A 224 7.19 -0.10 5.18
CA ARG A 224 6.35 1.08 5.47
C ARG A 224 6.52 2.16 4.40
N TYR A 225 7.76 2.52 4.10
CA TYR A 225 8.07 3.55 3.11
C TYR A 225 7.56 3.17 1.72
N TRP A 226 7.76 1.90 1.35
CA TRP A 226 7.26 1.36 0.08
C TRP A 226 5.73 1.38 0.02
N THR A 227 5.02 0.85 1.02
CA THR A 227 3.54 0.77 1.02
C THR A 227 2.93 2.16 0.87
N TYR A 228 3.36 3.12 1.69
CA TYR A 228 2.90 4.51 1.58
C TYR A 228 3.26 5.13 0.22
N GLY A 229 4.49 4.89 -0.23
CA GLY A 229 4.99 5.37 -1.52
C GLY A 229 4.22 4.82 -2.71
N PHE A 230 3.74 3.57 -2.64
CA PHE A 230 2.94 2.94 -3.68
C PHE A 230 1.53 3.56 -3.75
N VAL A 231 0.84 3.71 -2.62
CA VAL A 231 -0.46 4.40 -2.57
C VAL A 231 -0.34 5.82 -3.13
N SER A 232 0.71 6.56 -2.70
CA SER A 232 1.01 7.89 -3.25
C SER A 232 1.27 7.86 -4.76
N TYR A 233 2.03 6.88 -5.24
CA TYR A 233 2.33 6.76 -6.66
C TYR A 233 1.03 6.63 -7.48
N ILE A 234 0.16 5.70 -7.08
CA ILE A 234 -1.12 5.45 -7.75
C ILE A 234 -2.03 6.68 -7.68
N ASP A 235 -2.14 7.32 -6.51
CA ASP A 235 -2.91 8.56 -6.34
C ASP A 235 -2.46 9.65 -7.32
N TYR A 236 -1.16 9.97 -7.34
CA TYR A 236 -0.61 10.97 -8.27
C TYR A 236 -0.73 10.56 -9.74
N SER A 237 -0.63 9.26 -10.03
CA SER A 237 -0.76 8.75 -11.39
C SER A 237 -2.17 8.90 -11.92
N LEU A 238 -3.17 8.45 -11.16
CA LEU A 238 -4.57 8.60 -11.52
C LEU A 238 -4.95 10.07 -11.65
N HIS A 239 -4.48 10.86 -10.70
CA HIS A 239 -4.62 12.29 -10.69
C HIS A 239 -4.16 12.94 -12.00
N ASN A 240 -2.93 12.66 -12.44
CA ASN A 240 -2.39 13.16 -13.72
C ASN A 240 -3.18 12.65 -14.92
N THR A 241 -3.63 11.40 -14.88
CA THR A 241 -4.40 10.76 -15.97
C THR A 241 -5.71 11.51 -16.22
N ILE A 242 -6.44 11.83 -15.15
CA ILE A 242 -7.71 12.55 -15.22
C ILE A 242 -7.52 13.96 -15.78
N VAL A 243 -6.49 14.68 -15.30
CA VAL A 243 -6.17 16.03 -15.76
C VAL A 243 -5.85 16.04 -17.25
N VAL A 244 -5.00 15.13 -17.71
CA VAL A 244 -4.62 15.04 -19.12
C VAL A 244 -5.84 14.71 -19.99
N ALA A 245 -6.64 13.73 -19.58
CA ALA A 245 -7.87 13.37 -20.29
C ALA A 245 -8.84 14.56 -20.43
N ALA A 246 -8.97 15.36 -19.38
CA ALA A 246 -9.80 16.56 -19.38
C ALA A 246 -9.31 17.63 -20.35
N LEU A 247 -8.00 17.87 -20.38
CA LEU A 247 -7.39 18.85 -21.28
C LEU A 247 -7.50 18.43 -22.74
N ILE A 248 -7.41 17.13 -23.03
CA ILE A 248 -7.66 16.59 -24.37
C ILE A 248 -9.12 16.86 -24.76
N ALA A 249 -10.07 16.50 -23.90
CA ALA A 249 -11.50 16.75 -24.16
C ALA A 249 -11.83 18.25 -24.34
N ALA A 250 -11.19 19.12 -23.57
CA ALA A 250 -11.30 20.58 -23.71
C ALA A 250 -10.85 21.05 -25.09
N LYS A 251 -9.69 20.55 -25.54
CA LYS A 251 -9.11 20.90 -26.83
C LYS A 251 -9.98 20.40 -27.99
N GLU A 252 -10.51 19.19 -27.90
CA GLU A 252 -11.32 18.57 -28.95
C GLU A 252 -12.71 19.21 -29.09
N SER A 253 -13.29 19.70 -28.00
CA SER A 253 -14.61 20.31 -27.99
C SER A 253 -14.62 21.78 -28.41
N ASN A 254 -13.46 22.41 -28.62
CA ASN A 254 -13.31 23.86 -28.85
C ASN A 254 -14.02 24.73 -27.79
N ASN A 255 -14.32 24.13 -26.63
CA ASN A 255 -15.09 24.71 -25.55
C ASN A 255 -14.16 25.18 -24.42
N LYS A 256 -14.61 26.20 -23.71
CA LYS A 256 -13.94 26.70 -22.50
C LYS A 256 -14.17 25.70 -21.39
N VAL A 257 -13.12 25.01 -20.93
CA VAL A 257 -13.19 24.13 -19.77
C VAL A 257 -12.79 24.90 -18.52
N GLU A 258 -13.74 25.06 -17.60
CA GLU A 258 -13.52 25.70 -16.31
C GLU A 258 -13.08 24.65 -15.28
N LEU A 259 -11.79 24.67 -14.92
CA LEU A 259 -11.27 23.79 -13.88
C LEU A 259 -11.49 24.44 -12.51
N LYS A 260 -12.51 23.99 -11.78
CA LYS A 260 -12.75 24.41 -10.39
C LYS A 260 -11.96 23.52 -9.42
N LEU A 261 -10.94 24.09 -8.79
CA LEU A 261 -10.09 23.40 -7.82
C LEU A 261 -10.73 23.51 -6.42
N LYS A 262 -11.04 22.37 -5.80
CA LYS A 262 -11.27 22.29 -4.34
C LYS A 262 -10.09 21.58 -3.70
N THR A 263 -9.31 22.29 -2.90
CA THR A 263 -8.14 21.77 -2.19
C THR A 263 -8.53 21.38 -0.77
N LYS A 264 -8.41 20.09 -0.45
CA LYS A 264 -8.34 19.62 0.93
C LYS A 264 -6.99 18.93 1.10
N ARG A 265 -6.04 19.61 1.76
CA ARG A 265 -4.68 19.06 1.94
C ARG A 265 -4.60 18.48 3.35
N THR A 266 -4.46 17.16 3.41
CA THR A 266 -4.14 16.43 4.64
C THR A 266 -2.63 16.35 4.73
N THR A 267 -2.00 17.18 5.56
CA THR A 267 -0.55 17.10 5.82
C THR A 267 -0.31 16.41 7.16
N VAL A 268 0.46 15.33 7.13
CA VAL A 268 0.98 14.69 8.34
C VAL A 268 2.29 15.39 8.70
N ASN A 269 2.32 16.08 9.85
CA ASN A 269 3.55 16.73 10.30
C ASN A 269 4.58 15.70 10.81
N LYS A 270 5.81 16.14 11.09
CA LYS A 270 6.91 15.28 11.58
C LYS A 270 6.59 14.56 12.90
N GLN A 271 5.55 14.97 13.63
CA GLN A 271 5.07 14.35 14.86
C GLN A 271 3.85 13.42 14.66
N GLY A 272 3.38 13.20 13.43
CA GLY A 272 2.27 12.28 13.15
C GLY A 272 0.86 12.87 13.35
N PHE A 273 0.73 14.18 13.56
CA PHE A 273 -0.59 14.84 13.60
C PHE A 273 -1.11 15.12 12.20
N ILE A 274 -2.40 14.83 11.98
CA ILE A 274 -3.14 15.18 10.77
C ILE A 274 -3.59 16.63 10.88
N ASN A 275 -2.95 17.52 10.12
CA ASN A 275 -3.47 18.87 9.91
C ASN A 275 -4.27 18.89 8.61
N THR A 276 -5.55 19.25 8.72
CA THR A 276 -6.39 19.54 7.55
C THR A 276 -6.30 21.03 7.29
N ILE A 277 -5.65 21.43 6.19
CA ILE A 277 -5.61 22.83 5.76
C ILE A 277 -6.58 22.95 4.58
N ASN A 278 -7.66 23.72 4.78
CA ASN A 278 -8.48 24.23 3.69
C ASN A 278 -7.71 25.36 3.02
N LEU A 279 -7.38 25.20 1.74
CA LEU A 279 -6.87 26.30 0.94
C LEU A 279 -8.02 26.78 0.06
N ASP A 280 -8.18 28.09 -0.06
CA ASP A 280 -9.27 28.72 -0.79
C ASP A 280 -9.23 28.40 -2.30
N LYS A 281 -10.42 28.52 -2.90
CA LYS A 281 -10.76 28.19 -4.29
C LYS A 281 -9.87 28.95 -5.28
N GLU A 282 -9.08 28.23 -6.07
CA GLU A 282 -8.50 28.77 -7.31
C GLU A 282 -9.32 28.26 -8.51
N VAL A 283 -9.80 29.19 -9.33
CA VAL A 283 -10.47 28.89 -10.60
C VAL A 283 -9.43 29.02 -11.70
N LEU A 284 -9.04 27.90 -12.33
CA LEU A 284 -8.18 27.94 -13.51
C LEU A 284 -9.08 28.00 -14.75
N VAL A 285 -9.18 29.20 -15.33
CA VAL A 285 -9.87 29.41 -16.59
C VAL A 285 -8.86 29.22 -17.73
N LEU A 286 -8.98 28.13 -18.49
CA LEU A 286 -8.12 27.90 -19.65
C LEU A 286 -8.82 28.43 -20.91
N THR A 287 -8.27 29.50 -21.49
CA THR A 287 -8.61 30.00 -22.83
C THR A 287 -7.38 29.92 -23.72
N ASN A 288 -7.51 29.25 -24.88
CA ASN A 288 -6.46 29.05 -25.88
C ASN A 288 -5.20 28.32 -25.41
N VAL A 289 -5.09 27.03 -25.76
CA VAL A 289 -3.98 26.15 -25.38
C VAL A 289 -2.73 26.46 -26.21
N GLY A 290 -1.97 27.47 -25.78
CA GLY A 290 -0.55 27.61 -26.11
C GLY A 290 0.30 27.20 -24.90
N ASN A 291 1.07 26.12 -25.03
CA ASN A 291 2.12 25.66 -24.10
C ASN A 291 1.86 25.88 -22.60
N VAL A 292 0.98 25.08 -22.00
CA VAL A 292 0.80 25.05 -20.53
C VAL A 292 1.66 23.93 -19.94
N GLN A 293 2.63 24.28 -19.10
CA GLN A 293 3.28 23.32 -18.20
C GLN A 293 2.36 23.03 -17.01
N ILE A 294 1.93 21.78 -16.89
CA ILE A 294 0.94 21.36 -15.89
C ILE A 294 1.67 20.79 -14.68
N ASN A 295 1.90 21.63 -13.68
CA ASN A 295 2.29 21.23 -12.36
C ASN A 295 1.13 21.61 -11.43
N ASP A 296 0.42 20.62 -10.86
CA ASP A 296 -0.57 20.77 -9.79
C ASP A 296 -2.04 21.17 -10.14
N ILE A 297 -2.76 20.39 -10.97
CA ILE A 297 -4.23 20.59 -11.19
C ILE A 297 -4.99 19.46 -10.50
N LYS A 298 -5.87 19.64 -9.48
CA LYS A 298 -6.41 18.54 -8.63
C LYS A 298 -7.87 18.06 -8.80
N LYS A 299 -8.71 18.68 -9.64
CA LYS A 299 -10.06 18.16 -9.98
C LYS A 299 -10.53 18.74 -11.31
N VAL A 300 -11.40 18.02 -12.05
CA VAL A 300 -11.91 18.41 -13.37
C VAL A 300 -13.43 18.42 -13.35
N HIS A 301 -14.03 19.51 -13.82
CA HIS A 301 -15.41 19.52 -14.31
C HIS A 301 -15.42 20.20 -15.70
N ILE A 302 -16.18 19.66 -16.65
CA ILE A 302 -16.49 20.37 -17.90
C ILE A 302 -17.95 20.80 -17.77
N MET A 303 -18.22 22.09 -18.00
CA MET A 303 -19.59 22.56 -18.21
C MET A 303 -19.82 22.64 -19.71
N GLU A 304 -20.88 21.99 -20.19
CA GLU A 304 -21.41 22.22 -21.53
C GLU A 304 -22.16 23.58 -21.51
N ASN A 305 -21.97 24.39 -22.55
CA ASN A 305 -22.80 25.57 -22.77
C ASN A 305 -24.19 25.16 -23.26
#